data_AF-A0A1N7NU38-F1
#
_entry.id   AF-A0A1N7NU38-F1
#
_cell.length_a   1.000
_cell.length_b   1.000
_cell.length_c   1.000
_cell.angle_alpha   90.00
_cell.angle_beta   90.00
_cell.angle_gamma   90.00
#
_symmetry.space_group_name_H-M   'P 1'
#
loop_
_entity.id
_entity.type
_entity.pdbx_description
1 polymer ?
#
loop_
_entity_poly.entity_id
_entity_poly.type
_entity_poly.pdbx_seq_one_letter_code
_entity_poly.pdbx_strand_id
1 'polypeptide(L)'
;MTIIPLNHILLKSPLLADDILKELTLGARFEDLAAEHSACPSGSNKGFAGNHDVDDLPEEMIQAMQEYDGSCPWIGPVKTHYGFHIIRPAGQIGELRERIDDLQATDAQHEEEKIEKQQIDPQEED
;
A
#
# COMPACT_ATOMS: atom_id res chain seq x y z
N MET A 1 -25.14 -8.00 -10.93
CA MET A 1 -24.11 -7.08 -11.43
C MET A 1 -23.59 -6.31 -10.24
N THR A 2 -22.58 -6.89 -9.62
CA THR A 2 -21.83 -6.27 -8.53
C THR A 2 -20.62 -5.66 -9.20
N ILE A 3 -20.56 -4.33 -9.23
CA ILE A 3 -19.48 -3.61 -9.86
C ILE A 3 -18.48 -3.22 -8.76
N ILE A 4 -17.22 -3.60 -8.94
CA ILE A 4 -16.15 -3.28 -8.00
C ILE A 4 -15.05 -2.45 -8.67
N PRO A 5 -14.52 -1.42 -8.00
CA PRO A 5 -13.32 -0.73 -8.45
C PRO A 5 -12.11 -1.65 -8.32
N LEU A 6 -11.37 -1.84 -9.42
CA LEU A 6 -10.20 -2.71 -9.47
C LEU A 6 -8.92 -1.87 -9.52
N ASN A 7 -8.11 -2.00 -8.48
CA ASN A 7 -6.72 -1.53 -8.46
C ASN A 7 -5.79 -2.74 -8.46
N HIS A 8 -4.93 -2.87 -9.48
CA HIS A 8 -3.96 -3.95 -9.53
C HIS A 8 -2.63 -3.57 -10.19
N ILE A 9 -1.63 -4.41 -9.97
CA ILE A 9 -0.37 -4.47 -10.71
C ILE A 9 -0.33 -5.81 -11.43
N LEU A 10 -0.23 -5.79 -12.75
CA LEU A 10 -0.08 -7.00 -13.58
C LEU A 10 1.39 -7.22 -13.93
N LEU A 11 1.94 -8.39 -13.59
CA LEU A 11 3.34 -8.73 -13.79
C LEU A 11 3.44 -10.04 -14.60
N LYS A 12 4.39 -10.10 -15.53
CA LYS A 12 4.59 -11.30 -16.38
C LYS A 12 5.50 -12.36 -15.74
N SER A 13 6.24 -11.98 -14.71
CA SER A 13 7.22 -12.84 -14.04
C SER A 13 6.87 -13.01 -12.56
N PRO A 14 6.90 -14.23 -12.01
CA PRO A 14 6.71 -14.46 -10.58
C PRO A 14 7.80 -13.79 -9.74
N LEU A 15 9.05 -13.77 -10.24
CA LEU A 15 10.17 -13.14 -9.53
C LEU A 15 9.95 -11.63 -9.36
N LEU A 16 9.40 -11.00 -10.40
CA LEU A 16 9.07 -9.58 -10.34
C LEU A 16 7.93 -9.33 -9.35
N ALA A 17 6.96 -10.24 -9.25
CA ALA A 17 5.89 -10.13 -8.27
C ALA A 17 6.41 -10.21 -6.84
N ASP A 18 7.33 -11.13 -6.57
CA ASP A 18 7.98 -11.24 -5.25
C ASP A 18 8.79 -9.98 -4.90
N ASP A 19 9.50 -9.40 -5.88
CA ASP A 19 10.27 -8.18 -5.66
C ASP A 19 9.37 -6.96 -5.39
N ILE A 20 8.28 -6.80 -6.15
CA ILE A 20 7.28 -5.75 -5.90
C ILE A 20 6.65 -5.90 -4.50
N LEU A 21 6.37 -7.13 -4.06
CA LEU A 21 5.85 -7.36 -2.70
C LEU A 21 6.86 -6.98 -1.62
N LYS A 22 8.16 -7.23 -1.83
CA LYS A 22 9.20 -6.79 -0.90
C LYS A 22 9.26 -5.27 -0.85
N GLU A 23 9.23 -4.59 -1.99
CA GLU A 23 9.25 -3.12 -2.03
C GLU A 23 8.03 -2.50 -1.36
N LEU A 24 6.84 -3.07 -1.60
CA LEU A 24 5.62 -2.70 -0.88
C LEU A 24 5.77 -2.87 0.63
N THR A 25 6.38 -3.97 1.07
CA THR A 25 6.67 -4.24 2.50
C THR A 25 7.68 -3.25 3.08
N LEU A 26 8.62 -2.78 2.26
CA LEU A 26 9.59 -1.73 2.63
C LEU A 26 8.98 -0.31 2.65
N GLY A 27 7.71 -0.15 2.25
CA GLY A 27 6.99 1.12 2.30
C GLY A 27 6.91 1.87 0.96
N ALA A 28 7.34 1.23 -0.14
CA ALA A 28 7.17 1.77 -1.48
C ALA A 28 5.69 2.00 -1.81
N ARG A 29 5.42 2.96 -2.69
CA ARG A 29 4.06 3.31 -3.08
C ARG A 29 3.54 2.33 -4.12
N PHE A 30 2.37 1.76 -3.85
CA PHE A 30 1.69 0.90 -4.80
C PHE A 30 1.45 1.60 -6.14
N GLU A 31 1.07 2.87 -6.09
CA GLU A 31 0.83 3.71 -7.27
C GLU A 31 2.08 3.84 -8.17
N ASP A 32 3.25 4.03 -7.57
CA ASP A 32 4.50 4.21 -8.29
C ASP A 32 4.95 2.87 -8.90
N LEU A 33 4.87 1.80 -8.10
CA LEU A 33 5.17 0.44 -8.57
C LEU A 33 4.22 -0.01 -9.67
N ALA A 34 2.94 0.37 -9.59
CA ALA A 34 1.96 0.12 -10.63
C ALA A 34 2.29 0.89 -11.90
N ALA A 35 2.73 2.15 -11.79
CA ALA A 35 3.07 2.97 -12.94
C ALA A 35 4.34 2.48 -13.66
N GLU A 36 5.32 2.00 -12.91
CA GLU A 36 6.62 1.57 -13.46
C GLU A 36 6.62 0.12 -13.96
N HIS A 37 5.93 -0.79 -13.27
CA HIS A 37 6.06 -2.22 -13.51
C HIS A 37 4.81 -2.91 -14.07
N SER A 38 3.63 -2.29 -13.97
CA SER A 38 2.40 -2.93 -14.46
C SER A 38 2.42 -3.09 -15.98
N ALA A 39 2.25 -4.33 -16.44
CA ALA A 39 2.08 -4.66 -17.85
C ALA A 39 0.67 -4.37 -18.37
N CYS A 40 -0.26 -3.97 -17.49
CA CYS A 40 -1.61 -3.56 -17.86
C CYS A 40 -1.61 -2.07 -18.27
N PRO A 41 -2.39 -1.64 -19.27
CA PRO A 41 -2.55 -0.21 -19.60
C PRO A 41 -2.99 0.66 -18.41
N SER A 42 -3.56 0.07 -17.36
CA SER A 42 -3.86 0.73 -16.09
C SER A 42 -2.64 1.27 -15.34
N GLY A 43 -1.41 0.86 -15.69
CA GLY A 43 -0.19 1.43 -15.13
C GLY A 43 -0.12 2.95 -15.31
N SER A 44 -0.60 3.47 -16.45
CA SER A 44 -0.68 4.93 -16.69
C SER A 44 -1.59 5.65 -15.70
N ASN A 45 -2.51 4.92 -15.06
CA ASN A 45 -3.43 5.42 -14.05
C ASN A 45 -3.11 4.84 -12.66
N LYS A 46 -1.81 4.63 -12.38
CA LYS A 46 -1.31 4.20 -11.07
C LYS A 46 -1.94 2.88 -10.58
N GLY A 47 -2.29 2.00 -11.53
CA GLY A 47 -2.88 0.68 -11.24
C GLY A 47 -4.42 0.64 -11.22
N PHE A 48 -5.11 1.78 -11.35
CA PHE A 48 -6.57 1.81 -11.41
C PHE A 48 -7.08 1.38 -12.79
N ALA A 49 -7.66 0.19 -12.85
CA ALA A 49 -8.23 -0.40 -14.06
C ALA A 49 -9.69 0.03 -14.31
N GLY A 50 -10.30 0.77 -13.38
CA GLY A 50 -11.70 1.17 -13.47
C GLY A 50 -12.62 0.25 -12.69
N ASN A 51 -13.90 0.32 -13.03
CA ASN A 51 -14.96 -0.46 -12.41
C ASN A 51 -15.23 -1.69 -13.28
N HIS A 52 -15.10 -2.88 -12.70
CA HIS A 52 -15.33 -4.15 -13.38
C HIS A 52 -16.51 -4.88 -12.76
N ASP A 53 -17.26 -5.63 -13.57
CA ASP A 53 -18.21 -6.59 -13.02
C ASP A 53 -17.44 -7.77 -12.43
N VAL A 54 -17.83 -8.21 -11.24
CA VAL A 54 -17.24 -9.39 -10.59
C VAL A 54 -17.35 -10.62 -11.49
N ASP A 55 -18.41 -10.74 -12.29
CA ASP A 55 -18.62 -11.88 -13.19
C ASP A 55 -17.62 -11.90 -14.37
N ASP A 56 -16.97 -10.77 -14.69
CA ASP A 56 -15.96 -10.65 -15.76
C ASP A 56 -14.52 -10.84 -15.26
N LEU A 57 -14.31 -10.97 -13.94
CA LEU A 57 -12.98 -11.17 -13.35
C LEU A 57 -12.58 -12.65 -13.35
N PRO A 58 -11.27 -12.94 -13.41
CA PRO A 58 -10.78 -14.32 -13.23
C PRO A 58 -11.25 -14.90 -11.89
N GLU A 59 -11.68 -16.16 -11.88
CA GLU A 59 -12.17 -16.84 -10.68
C GLU A 59 -11.12 -16.82 -9.56
N GLU A 60 -9.85 -16.98 -9.91
CA GLU A 60 -8.71 -16.93 -8.99
C GLU A 60 -8.60 -15.55 -8.30
N MET A 61 -8.91 -14.47 -9.02
CA MET A 61 -8.92 -13.11 -8.49
C MET A 61 -10.09 -12.92 -7.53
N ILE A 62 -11.27 -13.43 -7.88
CA ILE A 62 -12.48 -13.36 -7.04
C ILE A 62 -12.25 -14.14 -5.75
N GLN A 63 -11.73 -15.37 -5.83
CA GLN A 63 -11.40 -16.18 -4.66
C GLN A 63 -10.43 -15.47 -3.73
N ALA A 64 -9.34 -14.91 -4.27
CA ALA A 64 -8.36 -14.17 -3.47
C ALA A 64 -8.98 -12.92 -2.78
N MET A 65 -9.92 -12.23 -3.44
CA MET A 65 -10.67 -11.12 -2.82
C MET A 65 -11.65 -11.59 -1.74
N GLN A 66 -12.23 -12.79 -1.88
CA GLN A 66 -13.15 -13.37 -0.90
C GLN A 66 -12.41 -13.92 0.34
N GLU A 67 -11.23 -14.48 0.15
CA GLU A 67 -10.36 -14.99 1.22
C GLU A 67 -9.60 -13.88 1.95
N TYR A 68 -9.57 -12.67 1.37
CA TYR A 68 -8.91 -11.53 1.96
C TYR A 68 -9.57 -11.10 3.29
N ASP A 69 -8.78 -11.15 4.35
CA ASP A 69 -9.21 -10.88 5.72
C ASP A 69 -8.92 -9.45 6.20
N GLY A 70 -8.30 -8.61 5.35
CA GLY A 70 -7.89 -7.26 5.73
C GLY A 70 -6.52 -7.17 6.42
N SER A 71 -5.82 -8.29 6.64
CA SER A 71 -4.55 -8.31 7.37
C SER A 71 -3.40 -7.60 6.63
N CYS A 72 -3.39 -7.70 5.31
CA CYS A 72 -2.38 -7.10 4.45
C CYS A 72 -2.96 -5.93 3.65
N PRO A 73 -2.27 -4.81 3.47
CA PRO A 73 -2.73 -3.70 2.61
C PRO A 73 -2.94 -4.04 1.12
N TRP A 74 -2.51 -5.23 0.69
CA TRP A 74 -2.66 -5.75 -0.67
C TRP A 74 -2.96 -7.26 -0.64
N ILE A 75 -3.55 -7.75 -1.73
CA ILE A 75 -3.89 -9.15 -1.98
C ILE A 75 -2.99 -9.65 -3.11
N GLY A 76 -2.19 -10.68 -2.87
CA GLY A 76 -1.37 -11.27 -3.92
C GLY A 76 -0.05 -11.89 -3.44
N PRO A 77 0.70 -12.51 -4.35
CA PRO A 77 0.53 -12.47 -5.81
C PRO A 77 -0.46 -13.54 -6.32
N VAL A 78 -1.53 -13.12 -7.00
CA VAL A 78 -2.55 -14.02 -7.58
C VAL A 78 -2.15 -14.40 -9.00
N LYS A 79 -1.97 -15.69 -9.26
CA LYS A 79 -1.66 -16.19 -10.60
C LYS A 79 -2.94 -16.37 -11.41
N THR A 80 -2.97 -15.81 -12.61
CA THR A 80 -4.03 -16.00 -13.60
C THR A 80 -3.41 -16.37 -14.95
N HIS A 81 -4.25 -16.56 -15.98
CA HIS A 81 -3.77 -16.80 -17.34
C HIS A 81 -3.05 -15.58 -17.98
N TYR A 82 -3.22 -14.36 -17.44
CA TYR A 82 -2.53 -13.16 -17.92
C TYR A 82 -1.15 -12.97 -17.29
N GLY A 83 -0.92 -13.55 -16.10
CA GLY A 83 0.30 -13.37 -15.33
C GLY A 83 0.03 -13.37 -13.83
N PHE A 84 0.75 -12.53 -13.10
CA PHE A 84 0.65 -12.37 -11.65
C PHE A 84 0.04 -11.02 -11.33
N HIS A 85 -0.99 -11.02 -10.48
CA HIS A 85 -1.72 -9.84 -10.08
C HIS A 85 -1.50 -9.55 -8.60
N ILE A 86 -1.13 -8.31 -8.29
CA ILE A 86 -1.16 -7.79 -6.92
C ILE A 86 -2.29 -6.78 -6.87
N ILE A 87 -3.30 -7.04 -6.05
CA ILE A 87 -4.55 -6.29 -6.00
C ILE A 87 -4.54 -5.40 -4.76
N ARG A 88 -4.98 -4.17 -4.90
CA ARG A 88 -5.21 -3.26 -3.77
C ARG A 88 -6.71 -3.14 -3.52
N PRO A 89 -7.24 -3.62 -2.38
CA PRO A 89 -8.65 -3.47 -2.06
C PRO A 89 -9.00 -1.99 -1.91
N ALA A 90 -10.17 -1.59 -2.43
CA ALA A 90 -10.58 -0.19 -2.49
C ALA A 90 -10.93 0.47 -1.13
N GLY A 91 -10.59 -0.17 0.00
CA GLY A 91 -11.03 0.21 1.34
C GLY A 91 -9.98 0.84 2.26
N GLN A 92 -8.69 0.84 1.95
CA GLN A 92 -7.69 1.44 2.85
C GLN A 92 -6.36 1.62 2.12
N ILE A 93 -5.82 2.86 2.02
CA ILE A 93 -4.52 3.35 2.54
C ILE A 93 -4.38 4.87 2.21
N GLY A 94 -5.41 5.67 2.48
CA GLY A 94 -5.32 7.14 2.41
C GLY A 94 -5.22 7.72 3.82
N GLU A 95 -6.24 7.43 4.63
CA GLU A 95 -6.38 7.95 6.00
C GLU A 95 -5.27 7.49 6.96
N LEU A 96 -4.58 6.38 6.70
CA LEU A 96 -3.48 5.94 7.56
C LEU A 96 -2.18 6.70 7.29
N ARG A 97 -1.94 7.16 6.06
CA ARG A 97 -0.73 7.91 5.73
C ARG A 97 -0.79 9.35 6.24
N GLU A 98 -1.93 10.04 6.07
CA GLU A 98 -2.13 11.36 6.67
C GLU A 98 -1.92 11.32 8.20
N ARG A 99 -2.41 10.27 8.87
CA ARG A 99 -2.20 10.11 10.32
C ARG A 99 -0.74 9.81 10.71
N ILE A 100 0.03 9.07 9.90
CA ILE A 100 1.43 8.75 10.21
C ILE A 100 2.34 9.96 9.94
N ASP A 101 2.12 10.68 8.84
CA ASP A 101 2.89 11.87 8.51
C ASP A 101 2.63 13.00 9.55
N ASP A 102 1.39 13.15 10.04
CA ASP A 102 1.06 14.05 11.17
C ASP A 102 1.70 13.61 12.51
N LEU A 103 1.72 12.31 12.82
CA LEU A 103 2.34 11.78 14.05
C LEU A 103 3.87 11.93 14.03
N GLN A 104 4.51 11.66 12.88
CA GLN A 104 5.96 11.80 12.72
C GLN A 104 6.41 13.27 12.71
N ALA A 105 5.58 14.19 12.22
CA ALA A 105 5.83 15.63 12.34
C ALA A 105 5.77 16.09 13.81
N THR A 106 4.90 15.52 14.65
CA THR A 106 4.83 15.85 16.08
C THR A 106 5.97 15.27 16.92
N ASP A 107 6.50 14.10 16.57
CA ASP A 107 7.63 13.47 17.30
C ASP A 107 8.98 14.15 17.00
N ALA A 108 9.20 14.66 15.78
CA ALA A 108 10.41 15.40 15.43
C ALA A 108 10.55 16.74 16.17
N GLN A 109 9.42 17.38 16.53
CA GLN A 109 9.44 18.67 17.23
C GLN A 109 9.62 18.55 18.75
N HIS A 110 9.40 17.37 19.34
CA HIS A 110 9.53 17.17 20.79
C HIS A 110 10.91 16.65 21.22
N GLU A 111 11.64 15.93 20.35
CA GLU A 111 12.96 15.39 20.69
C GLU A 111 14.06 16.46 20.62
N GLU A 112 13.98 17.42 19.69
CA GLU A 112 14.98 18.50 19.57
C GLU A 112 14.85 19.55 20.70
N GLU A 113 13.64 19.83 21.19
CA GLU A 113 13.43 20.86 22.24
C GLU A 113 13.71 20.35 23.67
N LYS A 114 13.75 19.02 23.89
CA LYS A 114 13.93 18.40 25.21
C LYS A 114 15.40 18.23 25.59
N ILE A 115 16.31 18.13 24.61
CA ILE A 115 17.75 17.91 24.87
C ILE A 115 18.44 19.22 25.30
N GLU A 116 17.95 20.39 24.89
CA GLU A 116 18.61 21.68 25.17
C GLU A 116 18.28 22.25 26.57
N LYS A 117 17.18 21.84 27.23
CA LYS A 117 16.72 22.45 28.50
C LYS A 117 17.11 21.69 29.78
N GLN A 118 17.75 20.52 29.69
CA GLN A 118 18.07 19.67 30.87
C GLN A 118 19.49 19.90 31.43
N GLN A 119 20.18 20.99 31.09
CA GLN A 119 21.57 21.22 31.53
C GLN A 119 21.78 22.41 32.47
N ILE A 120 20.74 22.83 33.21
CA ILE A 120 20.87 23.90 34.21
C ILE A 120 20.05 23.57 35.47
N ASP A 121 20.64 22.74 36.33
CA ASP A 121 20.53 22.86 37.80
C ASP A 121 21.76 23.70 38.24
N PRO A 122 21.72 24.53 39.31
CA PRO A 122 21.21 24.08 40.62
C PRO A 122 20.56 25.14 41.55
N GLN A 123 19.87 24.65 42.60
CA GLN A 123 19.77 25.20 43.98
C GLN A 123 19.01 26.53 44.20
N GLU A 124 18.35 26.84 45.32
CA GLU A 124 18.31 26.32 46.70
C GLU A 124 17.07 26.89 47.43
N GLU A 125 16.74 26.29 48.58
CA GLU A 125 15.78 26.71 49.60
C GLU A 125 15.95 28.16 50.08
N ASP A 126 14.85 28.87 50.37
CA ASP A 126 14.37 29.23 51.73
C ASP A 126 13.01 29.96 51.65
#